data_AF-A0A533WUQ8-F1
#
_entry.id   AF-A0A533WUQ8-F1
#
_cell.length_a   1.000
_cell.length_b   1.000
_cell.length_c   1.000
_cell.angle_alpha   90.00
_cell.angle_beta   90.00
_cell.angle_gamma   90.00
#
_symmetry.space_group_name_H-M   'P 1'
#
loop_
_entity.id
_entity.type
_entity.pdbx_description
1 polymer ?
#
loop_
_entity_poly.entity_id
_entity_poly.type
_entity_poly.pdbx_seq_one_letter_code
_entity_poly.pdbx_strand_id
1 'polypeptide(L)'
;MTVVAIPTSGYSPLHVTFHYTFVNNIGFGDFDYPPSHSDCGALTYVSGDANGDAKLNEGETWKWTCSTVFTETTTTRISYGKCIQEPQFLCVDFFPEITITILPVGGEILGIDLTSLFVAGAFANSGWLIPIAGVAAAGIVGFAIRKRIK
;
A
#
# COMPACT_ATOMS: atom_id res chain seq x y z
N MET A 1 3.48 -23.04 6.58
CA MET A 1 3.32 -22.61 5.17
C MET A 1 4.21 -21.41 4.92
N THR A 2 4.84 -21.33 3.76
CA THR A 2 5.65 -20.19 3.34
C THR A 2 5.13 -19.69 2.01
N VAL A 3 5.04 -18.37 1.88
CA VAL A 3 4.62 -17.71 0.64
C VAL A 3 5.65 -16.64 0.29
N VAL A 4 6.02 -16.57 -0.99
CA VAL A 4 6.96 -15.58 -1.52
C VAL A 4 6.33 -14.93 -2.74
N ALA A 5 6.30 -13.61 -2.76
CA ALA A 5 5.85 -12.83 -3.91
C ALA A 5 7.06 -12.27 -4.68
N ILE A 6 7.04 -12.37 -6.00
CA ILE A 6 8.13 -11.89 -6.86
C ILE A 6 7.52 -11.19 -8.08
N PRO A 7 7.84 -9.91 -8.33
CA PRO A 7 8.47 -8.93 -7.41
C PRO A 7 7.51 -8.46 -6.30
N THR A 8 8.04 -7.91 -5.21
CA THR A 8 7.25 -7.26 -4.12
C THR A 8 7.06 -5.76 -4.31
N SER A 9 7.77 -5.18 -5.29
CA SER A 9 7.69 -3.75 -5.60
C SER A 9 7.91 -3.48 -7.08
N GLY A 10 7.34 -2.39 -7.60
CA GLY A 10 7.52 -1.97 -8.98
C GLY A 10 6.49 -0.93 -9.42
N TYR A 11 6.44 -0.63 -10.71
CA TYR A 11 5.50 0.36 -11.26
C TYR A 11 4.16 -0.29 -11.64
N SER A 12 3.10 0.51 -11.63
CA SER A 12 1.78 0.08 -12.10
C SER A 12 1.72 0.04 -13.64
N PRO A 13 1.13 -1.01 -14.24
CA PRO A 13 0.64 -2.24 -13.62
C PRO A 13 1.77 -3.22 -13.27
N LEU A 14 1.78 -3.73 -12.03
CA LEU A 14 2.80 -4.66 -11.55
C LEU A 14 2.31 -6.10 -11.62
N HIS A 15 2.97 -6.91 -12.46
CA HIS A 15 2.74 -8.36 -12.48
C HIS A 15 3.50 -9.02 -11.33
N VAL A 16 2.77 -9.69 -10.44
CA VAL A 16 3.33 -10.39 -9.28
C VAL A 16 3.02 -11.88 -9.35
N THR A 17 4.05 -12.70 -9.17
CA THR A 17 3.92 -14.15 -9.06
C THR A 17 4.12 -14.57 -7.61
N PHE A 18 3.13 -15.25 -7.05
CA PHE A 18 3.18 -15.86 -5.73
C PHE A 18 3.61 -17.32 -5.83
N HIS A 19 4.63 -17.68 -5.05
CA HIS A 19 5.10 -19.04 -4.86
C HIS A 19 4.72 -19.51 -3.46
N TYR A 20 3.93 -20.57 -3.40
CA TYR A 20 3.48 -21.19 -2.16
C TYR A 20 4.27 -22.46 -1.92
N THR A 21 4.75 -22.65 -0.70
CA THR A 21 5.34 -23.90 -0.25
C THR A 21 4.67 -24.29 1.06
N PHE A 22 3.99 -25.43 1.06
CA PHE A 22 3.37 -25.98 2.25
C PHE A 22 4.05 -27.30 2.60
N VAL A 23 4.45 -27.44 3.86
CA VAL A 23 5.01 -28.67 4.42
C VAL A 23 4.06 -29.17 5.48
N ASN A 24 3.57 -30.40 5.35
CA ASN A 24 2.78 -31.03 6.40
C ASN A 24 3.71 -31.64 7.45
N ASN A 25 4.04 -30.86 8.48
CA ASN A 25 4.87 -31.33 9.60
C ASN A 25 4.08 -31.34 10.93
N ILE A 26 2.75 -31.38 10.85
CA ILE A 26 1.90 -31.11 12.00
C ILE A 26 1.13 -32.34 12.48
N GLY A 27 1.30 -33.50 11.85
CA GLY A 27 0.75 -34.75 12.38
C GLY A 27 -0.79 -34.81 12.40
N PHE A 28 -1.45 -33.96 11.60
CA PHE A 28 -2.91 -33.77 11.60
C PHE A 28 -3.59 -34.43 10.38
N GLY A 29 -2.97 -35.49 9.86
CA GLY A 29 -3.43 -36.24 8.69
C GLY A 29 -3.27 -35.48 7.38
N ASP A 30 -3.84 -36.03 6.31
CA ASP A 30 -3.61 -35.56 4.95
C ASP A 30 -4.46 -34.32 4.61
N PHE A 31 -3.94 -33.40 3.79
CA PHE A 31 -4.71 -32.25 3.32
C PHE A 31 -5.15 -32.44 1.86
N ASP A 32 -6.44 -32.23 1.60
CA ASP A 32 -7.05 -32.57 0.30
C ASP A 32 -7.32 -31.33 -0.58
N TYR A 33 -6.97 -30.11 -0.14
CA TYR A 33 -7.26 -28.87 -0.88
C TYR A 33 -6.08 -27.90 -0.90
N PRO A 34 -5.93 -27.13 -2.00
CA PRO A 34 -4.92 -26.09 -2.09
C PRO A 34 -5.24 -24.91 -1.17
N PRO A 35 -4.24 -24.07 -0.84
CA PRO A 35 -4.49 -22.81 -0.15
C PRO A 35 -5.37 -21.86 -0.94
N SER A 36 -6.09 -21.01 -0.22
CA SER A 36 -6.94 -19.98 -0.79
C SER A 36 -6.27 -18.61 -0.70
N HIS A 37 -6.42 -17.82 -1.74
CA HIS A 37 -5.96 -16.43 -1.80
C HIS A 37 -7.12 -15.60 -2.37
N SER A 38 -7.43 -14.44 -1.79
CA SER A 38 -8.50 -13.57 -2.29
C SER A 38 -8.08 -12.80 -3.54
N ASP A 39 -6.84 -12.33 -3.56
CA ASP A 39 -6.30 -11.45 -4.60
C ASP A 39 -5.76 -12.22 -5.81
N CYS A 40 -5.71 -13.53 -5.68
CA CYS A 40 -5.31 -14.46 -6.73
C CYS A 40 -6.41 -15.51 -6.87
N GLY A 41 -6.80 -15.85 -8.10
CA GLY A 41 -7.87 -16.81 -8.34
C GLY A 41 -7.50 -18.26 -7.97
N ALA A 42 -7.93 -19.23 -8.78
CA ALA A 42 -7.55 -20.61 -8.57
C ALA A 42 -6.02 -20.79 -8.62
N LEU A 43 -5.43 -21.37 -7.58
CA LEU A 43 -4.01 -21.68 -7.54
C LEU A 43 -3.68 -22.83 -8.49
N THR A 44 -2.54 -22.72 -9.18
CA THR A 44 -2.02 -23.79 -10.02
C THR A 44 -1.08 -24.67 -9.23
N TYR A 45 -1.35 -25.98 -9.19
CA TYR A 45 -0.44 -26.96 -8.60
C TYR A 45 0.84 -27.08 -9.42
N VAL A 46 1.99 -27.10 -8.76
CA VAL A 46 3.31 -27.21 -9.40
C VAL A 46 3.92 -28.60 -9.18
N SER A 47 4.02 -29.03 -7.92
CA SER A 47 4.68 -30.29 -7.56
C SER A 47 4.54 -30.59 -6.07
N GLY A 48 4.75 -31.84 -5.65
CA GLY A 48 4.94 -32.20 -4.24
C GLY A 48 4.26 -33.47 -3.77
N ASP A 49 3.37 -34.02 -4.59
CA ASP A 49 2.65 -35.28 -4.37
C ASP A 49 3.59 -36.40 -4.81
N ALA A 50 4.29 -36.99 -3.85
CA ALA A 50 5.32 -37.99 -4.14
C ALA A 50 4.72 -39.39 -4.30
N ASN A 51 3.57 -39.64 -3.67
CA ASN A 51 2.91 -40.95 -3.66
C ASN A 51 1.74 -41.05 -4.66
N GLY A 52 1.32 -39.93 -5.26
CA GLY A 52 0.29 -39.85 -6.31
C GLY A 52 -1.14 -39.98 -5.80
N ASP A 53 -1.39 -39.74 -4.51
CA ASP A 53 -2.72 -39.90 -3.91
C ASP A 53 -3.58 -38.63 -3.95
N ALA A 54 -3.05 -37.53 -4.50
CA ALA A 54 -3.67 -36.21 -4.53
C ALA A 54 -4.04 -35.68 -3.13
N LYS A 55 -3.28 -36.09 -2.11
CA LYS A 55 -3.39 -35.59 -0.74
C LYS A 55 -2.02 -35.26 -0.18
N LEU A 56 -1.92 -34.14 0.49
CA LEU A 56 -0.68 -33.75 1.12
C LEU A 56 -0.53 -34.54 2.44
N ASN A 57 0.22 -35.63 2.40
CA ASN A 57 0.45 -36.45 3.59
C ASN A 57 1.50 -35.84 4.51
N GLU A 58 1.61 -36.42 5.70
CA GLU A 58 2.63 -36.05 6.67
C GLU A 58 4.04 -36.26 6.11
N GLY A 59 4.87 -35.23 6.22
CA GLY A 59 6.23 -35.18 5.66
C GLY A 59 6.30 -34.70 4.21
N GLU A 60 5.18 -34.55 3.51
CA GLU A 60 5.17 -34.06 2.14
C GLU A 60 5.29 -32.54 2.05
N THR A 61 5.78 -32.07 0.89
CA THR A 61 5.96 -30.65 0.59
C THR A 61 5.35 -30.30 -0.75
N TRP A 62 4.23 -29.58 -0.74
CA TRP A 62 3.54 -29.16 -1.95
C TRP A 62 3.81 -27.71 -2.31
N LYS A 63 3.88 -27.48 -3.62
CA LYS A 63 4.15 -26.19 -4.23
C LYS A 63 3.00 -25.79 -5.14
N TRP A 64 2.60 -24.54 -5.01
CA TRP A 64 1.62 -23.92 -5.90
C TRP A 64 2.14 -22.58 -6.38
N THR A 65 1.56 -22.12 -7.49
CA THR A 65 1.82 -20.81 -8.04
C THR A 65 0.54 -20.11 -8.41
N CYS A 66 0.52 -18.79 -8.27
CA CYS A 66 -0.55 -17.95 -8.78
C CYS A 66 0.04 -16.60 -9.22
N SER A 67 -0.51 -16.02 -10.28
CA SER A 67 -0.07 -14.74 -10.83
C SER A 67 -1.25 -13.76 -10.87
N THR A 68 -1.01 -12.53 -10.46
CA THR A 68 -2.02 -11.45 -10.49
C THR A 68 -1.34 -10.12 -10.79
N VAL A 69 -2.15 -9.10 -11.10
CA VAL A 69 -1.68 -7.77 -11.47
C VAL A 69 -2.19 -6.76 -10.45
N PHE A 70 -1.29 -5.98 -9.89
CA PHE A 70 -1.63 -4.91 -8.95
C PHE A 70 -1.45 -3.54 -9.60
N THR A 71 -2.45 -2.67 -9.43
CA THR A 71 -2.41 -1.28 -9.89
C THR A 71 -2.13 -0.29 -8.75
N GLU A 72 -2.38 -0.71 -7.51
CA GLU A 72 -2.22 0.08 -6.29
C GLU A 72 -1.53 -0.73 -5.19
N THR A 73 -0.84 -0.03 -4.28
CA THR A 73 -0.18 -0.64 -3.12
C THR A 73 -1.22 -1.31 -2.23
N THR A 74 -1.11 -2.63 -2.06
CA THR A 74 -2.11 -3.45 -1.36
C THR A 74 -1.42 -4.47 -0.46
N THR A 75 -2.03 -4.75 0.68
CA THR A 75 -1.65 -5.88 1.53
C THR A 75 -2.61 -7.02 1.29
N THR A 76 -2.10 -8.13 0.75
CA THR A 76 -2.88 -9.33 0.47
C THR A 76 -2.77 -10.31 1.62
N ARG A 77 -3.88 -10.96 1.96
CA ARG A 77 -3.93 -11.97 3.00
C ARG A 77 -4.20 -13.33 2.39
N ILE A 78 -3.34 -14.29 2.70
CA ILE A 78 -3.49 -15.67 2.27
C ILE A 78 -4.16 -16.43 3.41
N SER A 79 -5.03 -17.38 3.10
CA SER A 79 -5.69 -18.21 4.11
C SER A 79 -5.51 -19.68 3.77
N TYR A 80 -4.97 -20.42 4.72
CA TYR A 80 -4.96 -21.87 4.70
C TYR A 80 -5.17 -22.42 6.08
N GLY A 81 -6.19 -23.24 6.25
CA GLY A 81 -6.37 -23.95 7.49
C GLY A 81 -7.23 -25.17 7.31
N LYS A 82 -7.06 -26.15 8.22
CA LYS A 82 -7.83 -27.39 8.30
C LYS A 82 -8.32 -27.57 9.71
N CYS A 83 -9.58 -27.98 9.82
CA CYS A 83 -10.15 -28.46 11.07
C CYS A 83 -10.15 -29.98 11.07
N ILE A 84 -9.61 -30.59 12.12
CA ILE A 84 -9.78 -32.03 12.36
C ILE A 84 -11.05 -32.24 13.21
N GLN A 85 -11.89 -33.20 12.82
CA GLN A 85 -12.99 -33.69 13.63
C GLN A 85 -12.52 -34.96 14.35
N GLU A 86 -12.34 -34.86 15.66
CA GLU A 86 -11.98 -35.89 16.65
C GLU A 86 -10.49 -36.29 16.80
N PRO A 87 -10.00 -36.54 18.04
CA PRO A 87 -10.70 -36.43 19.32
C PRO A 87 -10.75 -34.98 19.86
N GLN A 88 -10.15 -34.03 19.15
CA GLN A 88 -10.09 -32.62 19.54
C GLN A 88 -10.40 -31.78 18.30
N PHE A 89 -11.45 -30.95 18.36
CA PHE A 89 -11.75 -30.01 17.29
C PHE A 89 -10.67 -28.93 17.30
N LEU A 90 -9.64 -29.13 16.49
CA LEU A 90 -8.54 -28.20 16.34
C LEU A 90 -8.53 -27.71 14.90
N CYS A 91 -8.79 -26.41 14.74
CA CYS A 91 -8.56 -25.71 13.48
C CYS A 91 -7.18 -25.09 13.54
N VAL A 92 -6.31 -25.51 12.64
CA VAL A 92 -5.03 -24.85 12.42
C VAL A 92 -5.23 -23.93 11.25
N ASP A 93 -5.23 -22.63 11.51
CA ASP A 93 -5.33 -21.61 10.48
C ASP A 93 -4.02 -20.84 10.36
N PHE A 94 -3.57 -20.64 9.14
CA PHE A 94 -2.37 -19.89 8.80
C PHE A 94 -2.75 -18.72 7.91
N PHE A 95 -2.37 -17.52 8.35
CA PHE A 95 -2.72 -16.26 7.67
C PHE A 95 -1.49 -15.40 7.39
N PRO A 96 -0.66 -15.73 6.40
CA PRO A 96 0.46 -14.86 6.06
C PRO A 96 -0.05 -13.62 5.31
N GLU A 97 0.55 -12.49 5.63
CA GLU A 97 0.29 -11.20 5.00
C GLU A 97 1.50 -10.80 4.16
N ILE A 98 1.25 -10.32 2.94
CA ILE A 98 2.28 -9.79 2.04
C ILE A 98 1.83 -8.43 1.56
N THR A 99 2.70 -7.43 1.69
CA THR A 99 2.48 -6.10 1.14
C THR A 99 3.19 -5.95 -0.20
N ILE A 100 2.43 -5.58 -1.23
CA ILE A 100 2.94 -5.25 -2.56
C ILE A 100 2.99 -3.73 -2.70
N THR A 101 4.15 -3.19 -3.08
CA THR A 101 4.37 -1.73 -3.14
C THR A 101 4.45 -1.24 -4.58
N ILE A 102 3.49 -0.42 -4.98
CA ILE A 102 3.48 0.25 -6.27
C ILE A 102 4.22 1.59 -6.12
N LEU A 103 5.30 1.75 -6.87
CA LEU A 103 6.07 2.97 -6.94
C LEU A 103 5.27 4.01 -7.75
N PRO A 104 5.21 5.28 -7.29
CA PRO A 104 4.61 6.34 -8.07
C PRO A 104 5.38 6.50 -9.37
N VAL A 105 4.65 6.63 -10.49
CA VAL A 105 5.25 6.94 -11.78
C VAL A 105 5.72 8.39 -11.69
N GLY A 106 7.03 8.60 -11.67
CA GLY A 106 7.65 9.91 -11.46
C GLY A 106 7.08 10.98 -12.37
N GLY A 107 6.22 11.82 -11.80
CA GLY A 107 5.55 12.92 -12.46
C GLY A 107 4.68 13.75 -11.51
N GLU A 108 4.85 13.62 -10.20
CA GLU A 108 4.25 14.56 -9.25
C GLU A 108 5.39 15.29 -8.55
N ILE A 109 5.48 16.59 -8.83
CA ILE A 109 6.15 17.55 -7.97
C ILE A 109 5.49 17.36 -6.62
N LEU A 110 6.15 16.64 -5.71
CA LEU A 110 5.72 16.51 -4.32
C LEU A 110 5.34 17.90 -3.85
N GLY A 111 4.13 18.03 -3.32
CA GLY A 111 3.56 19.30 -2.89
C GLY A 111 4.58 20.15 -2.15
N ILE A 112 5.19 21.08 -2.88
CA ILE A 112 5.23 22.44 -2.38
C ILE A 112 3.76 22.75 -2.13
N ASP A 113 3.42 22.75 -0.86
CA ASP A 113 2.17 23.26 -0.34
C ASP A 113 1.73 24.45 -1.20
N LEU A 114 0.65 24.30 -1.97
CA LEU A 114 0.14 25.35 -2.86
C LEU A 114 -0.42 26.53 -2.05
N THR A 115 -0.41 26.47 -0.71
CA THR A 115 -0.59 27.65 0.16
C THR A 115 0.72 28.42 0.41
N SER A 116 1.88 27.80 0.20
CA SER A 116 3.21 28.45 0.25
C SER A 116 3.68 29.01 -1.09
N LEU A 117 3.09 28.62 -2.23
CA LEU A 117 3.48 29.13 -3.56
C LEU A 117 3.01 30.58 -3.82
N PHE A 118 2.15 31.15 -2.98
CA PHE A 118 1.87 32.59 -2.98
C PHE A 118 2.82 33.39 -2.06
N VAL A 119 3.76 32.72 -1.36
CA VAL A 119 4.66 33.34 -0.38
C VAL A 119 6.15 33.16 -0.76
N ALA A 120 6.44 32.86 -2.03
CA ALA A 120 7.79 33.03 -2.59
C ALA A 120 7.84 34.08 -3.72
N GLY A 121 6.69 34.62 -4.14
CA GLY A 121 6.58 35.76 -5.06
C GLY A 121 6.40 37.12 -4.38
N ALA A 122 6.35 37.18 -3.03
CA ALA A 122 6.12 38.42 -2.29
C ALA A 122 7.39 39.08 -1.70
N PHE A 123 8.58 38.46 -1.82
CA PHE A 123 9.81 38.98 -1.19
C PHE A 123 11.02 39.12 -2.12
N ALA A 124 10.91 38.83 -3.42
CA ALA A 124 12.01 39.07 -4.36
C ALA A 124 12.08 40.54 -4.86
N ASN A 125 11.12 41.38 -4.49
CA ASN A 125 11.08 42.80 -4.87
C ASN A 125 10.69 43.71 -3.68
N SER A 126 11.10 43.40 -2.44
CA SER A 126 10.87 44.28 -1.29
C SER A 126 11.84 45.48 -1.22
N GLY A 127 12.41 45.89 -2.35
CA GLY A 127 13.21 47.11 -2.49
C GLY A 127 12.41 48.39 -2.75
N TRP A 128 11.08 48.33 -2.88
CA TRP A 128 10.31 49.52 -3.30
C TRP A 128 8.90 49.70 -2.72
N LEU A 129 8.64 49.21 -1.52
CA LEU A 129 7.47 49.60 -0.71
C LEU A 129 7.98 49.69 0.72
N ILE A 130 8.08 50.88 1.34
CA ILE A 130 7.01 51.63 2.04
C ILE A 130 7.49 53.12 2.11
N PRO A 131 6.65 54.15 1.86
CA PRO A 131 5.51 54.44 2.72
C PRO A 131 4.24 55.00 2.02
N ILE A 132 3.23 54.15 1.84
CA ILE A 132 1.83 54.61 1.69
C ILE A 132 1.01 54.30 2.96
N ALA A 133 1.67 54.04 4.08
CA ALA A 133 1.02 54.08 5.40
C ALA A 133 1.20 55.44 6.11
N GLY A 134 1.97 56.38 5.53
CA GLY A 134 2.20 57.73 6.08
C GLY A 134 1.40 58.86 5.43
N VAL A 135 0.80 58.64 4.25
CA VAL A 135 0.13 59.73 3.49
C VAL A 135 -1.35 59.89 3.87
N ALA A 136 -1.98 58.90 4.49
CA ALA A 136 -3.40 58.98 4.87
C ALA A 136 -3.67 59.79 6.15
N ALA A 137 -2.67 60.00 7.03
CA ALA A 137 -2.86 60.77 8.27
C ALA A 137 -2.65 62.28 8.10
N ALA A 138 -1.83 62.74 7.14
CA ALA A 138 -1.56 64.16 6.93
C ALA A 138 -2.66 64.89 6.12
N GLY A 139 -3.37 64.19 5.23
CA GLY A 139 -4.42 64.78 4.39
C GLY A 139 -5.69 65.17 5.15
N ILE A 140 -6.08 64.37 6.16
CA ILE A 140 -7.32 64.61 6.93
C ILE A 140 -7.14 65.81 7.88
N VAL A 141 -5.97 65.97 8.48
CA VAL A 141 -5.67 67.10 9.38
C VAL A 141 -5.57 68.42 8.60
N GLY A 142 -4.95 68.44 7.42
CA GLY A 142 -4.85 69.63 6.58
C GLY A 142 -6.20 70.14 6.05
N PHE A 143 -7.12 69.23 5.70
CA PHE A 143 -8.46 69.60 5.23
C PHE A 143 -9.36 70.16 6.34
N ALA A 144 -9.22 69.64 7.57
CA ALA A 144 -9.99 70.10 8.73
C ALA A 144 -9.58 71.50 9.22
N ILE A 145 -8.28 71.85 9.16
CA ILE A 145 -7.78 73.17 9.58
C ILE A 145 -8.17 74.25 8.56
N ARG A 146 -8.15 73.95 7.25
CA ARG A 146 -8.46 74.94 6.19
C ARG A 146 -9.94 75.36 6.16
N LYS A 147 -10.86 74.55 6.71
CA LYS A 147 -12.29 74.87 6.80
C LYS A 147 -12.66 75.76 8.00
N ARG A 148 -11.72 76.02 8.93
CA ARG A 148 -11.96 76.87 10.12
C ARG A 148 -11.44 78.31 10.02
N ILE A 149 -10.84 78.73 8.90
CA ILE A 149 -10.33 80.11 8.70
C ILE A 149 -10.95 80.78 7.46
N LYS A 150 -12.26 80.60 7.26
CA LYS A 150 -13.10 81.52 6.50
C LYS A 150 -14.41 81.72 7.24
#